data_AF-F3G6S7-F1
#
_entry.id   AF-F3G6S7-F1
#
_cell.length_a   1.000
_cell.length_b   1.000
_cell.length_c   1.000
_cell.angle_alpha   90.00
_cell.angle_beta   90.00
_cell.angle_gamma   90.00
#
_symmetry.space_group_name_H-M   'P 1'
#
loop_
_entity.id
_entity.type
_entity.pdbx_description
1 polymer ?
#
loop_
_entity_poly.entity_id
_entity_poly.type
_entity_poly.pdbx_seq_one_letter_code
_entity_poly.pdbx_strand_id
1 'polypeptide(L)'
;MDIFDTRTMLEAVEQMPTARRFLLNTFFNGGSPVTFPTKTVDIDIVKGQRKMAPFVHPRLPGSISLRDGYRTDSYAPPYIQPKRETTAELVLKRSAGDNPF
;
A
#
# COMPACT_ATOMS: atom_id res chain seq x y z
N MET A 1 44.61 32.05 12.78
CA MET A 1 43.86 31.37 11.70
C MET A 1 43.91 32.29 10.51
N ASP A 2 44.67 31.90 9.49
CA ASP A 2 44.88 32.65 8.25
C ASP A 2 43.65 32.50 7.34
N ILE A 3 43.33 33.55 6.57
CA ILE A 3 42.13 33.61 5.71
C ILE A 3 42.34 32.91 4.36
N PHE A 4 43.59 32.56 4.03
CA PHE A 4 43.99 31.93 2.75
C PHE A 4 44.31 30.44 2.84
N ASP A 5 44.05 29.81 3.98
CA ASP A 5 44.32 28.38 4.16
C ASP A 5 43.37 27.53 3.32
N THR A 6 43.91 26.66 2.46
CA THR A 6 43.11 25.88 1.51
C THR A 6 42.42 24.73 2.23
N ARG A 7 41.08 24.69 2.18
CA ARG A 7 40.28 23.63 2.79
C ARG A 7 39.72 22.71 1.71
N THR A 8 39.99 21.42 1.83
CA THR A 8 39.37 20.39 0.99
C THR A 8 38.16 19.81 1.72
N MET A 9 36.99 19.83 1.08
CA MET A 9 35.79 19.16 1.58
C MET A 9 35.83 17.69 1.19
N LEU A 10 35.57 16.80 2.15
CA LEU A 10 35.31 15.39 1.88
C LEU A 10 33.91 15.23 1.24
N GLU A 11 33.79 14.22 0.37
CA GLU A 11 32.52 13.85 -0.26
C GLU A 11 31.46 13.53 0.80
N ALA A 12 30.24 14.03 0.59
CA ALA A 12 29.14 13.76 1.49
C ALA A 12 28.68 12.30 1.32
N VAL A 13 28.70 11.52 2.41
CA VAL A 13 28.14 10.16 2.42
C VAL A 13 26.65 10.24 2.75
N GLU A 14 25.80 10.01 1.76
CA GLU A 14 24.36 9.92 1.96
C GLU A 14 23.94 8.51 2.36
N GLN A 15 23.42 8.36 3.58
CA GLN A 15 22.74 7.14 4.01
C GLN A 15 21.23 7.40 4.07
N MET A 16 20.50 6.93 3.07
CA MET A 16 19.03 6.98 3.04
C MET A 16 18.42 5.62 3.40
N PRO A 17 18.19 5.30 4.68
CA PRO A 17 17.47 4.08 5.05
C PRO A 17 16.01 4.20 4.63
N THR A 18 15.52 3.20 3.89
CA THR A 18 14.10 3.13 3.52
C THR A 18 13.25 2.81 4.75
N ALA A 19 12.04 3.37 4.82
CA ALA A 19 11.13 3.07 5.92
C ALA A 19 10.76 1.58 5.92
N ARG A 20 10.80 0.93 7.09
CA ARG A 20 10.41 -0.49 7.23
C ARG A 20 8.90 -0.64 7.02
N ARG A 21 8.49 -1.42 6.02
CA ARG A 21 7.08 -1.68 5.65
C ARG A 21 6.62 -3.08 6.05
N PHE A 22 6.83 -3.47 7.31
CA PHE A 22 6.56 -4.84 7.78
C PHE A 22 5.11 -5.28 7.51
N LEU A 23 4.12 -4.58 8.08
CA LEU A 23 2.70 -4.96 7.95
C LEU A 23 2.25 -5.03 6.49
N LEU A 24 2.70 -4.07 5.68
CA LEU A 24 2.36 -3.97 4.26
C LEU A 24 2.91 -5.15 3.46
N ASN A 25 4.15 -5.56 3.76
CA ASN A 25 4.81 -6.67 3.08
C ASN A 25 4.31 -8.03 3.55
N THR A 26 3.94 -8.18 4.83
CA THR A 26 3.53 -9.48 5.39
C THR A 26 2.06 -9.81 5.15
N PHE A 27 1.15 -8.83 5.25
CA PHE A 27 -0.29 -9.10 5.22
C PHE A 27 -1.02 -8.55 4.00
N PHE A 28 -0.43 -7.60 3.27
CA PHE A 28 -1.10 -6.87 2.19
C PHE A 28 -0.41 -6.99 0.84
N ASN A 29 0.45 -8.01 0.65
CA ASN A 29 1.21 -8.24 -0.59
C ASN A 29 1.82 -6.95 -1.18
N GLY A 30 2.45 -6.14 -0.33
CA GLY A 30 2.96 -4.81 -0.71
C GLY A 30 3.94 -4.79 -1.90
N GLY A 31 4.49 -5.93 -2.32
CA GLY A 31 5.33 -6.07 -3.50
C GLY A 31 4.59 -6.19 -4.84
N SER A 32 3.29 -6.50 -4.83
CA SER A 32 2.49 -6.69 -6.05
C SER A 32 1.05 -6.16 -5.86
N PRO A 33 0.86 -4.83 -5.84
CA PRO A 33 -0.48 -4.25 -5.70
C PRO A 33 -1.32 -4.51 -6.95
N VAL A 34 -2.61 -4.82 -6.73
CA VAL A 34 -3.60 -4.87 -7.82
C VAL A 34 -4.17 -3.47 -8.02
N THR A 35 -4.01 -2.93 -9.22
CA THR A 35 -4.50 -1.60 -9.57
C THR A 35 -5.73 -1.69 -10.46
N PHE A 36 -6.71 -0.82 -10.21
CA PHE A 36 -7.94 -0.75 -10.99
C PHE A 36 -8.08 0.64 -11.63
N PRO A 37 -8.61 0.74 -12.86
CA PRO A 37 -8.89 2.03 -13.50
C PRO A 37 -10.18 2.69 -12.97
N THR A 38 -10.96 1.97 -12.16
CA THR A 38 -12.25 2.43 -11.62
C THR A 38 -12.09 3.16 -10.29
N LYS A 39 -13.02 4.07 -10.00
CA LYS A 39 -13.07 4.81 -8.73
C LYS A 39 -13.45 3.91 -7.54
N THR A 40 -14.19 2.83 -7.78
CA THR A 40 -14.66 1.88 -6.78
C THR A 40 -14.17 0.48 -7.12
N VAL A 41 -13.91 -0.31 -6.09
CA VAL A 41 -13.54 -1.72 -6.18
C VAL A 41 -14.62 -2.53 -5.46
N ASP A 42 -15.27 -3.43 -6.18
CA ASP A 42 -16.28 -4.31 -5.62
C ASP A 42 -15.62 -5.62 -5.18
N ILE A 43 -15.91 -6.04 -3.94
CA ILE A 43 -15.38 -7.24 -3.32
C ILE A 43 -16.54 -8.23 -3.14
N ASP A 44 -16.50 -9.32 -3.90
CA ASP A 44 -17.47 -10.40 -3.79
C ASP A 44 -16.98 -11.45 -2.80
N ILE A 45 -17.73 -11.63 -1.72
CA ILE A 45 -17.45 -12.62 -0.68
C ILE A 45 -18.45 -13.76 -0.81
N VAL A 46 -17.99 -14.90 -1.35
CA VAL A 46 -18.75 -16.14 -1.38
C VAL A 46 -18.33 -17.00 -0.18
N LYS A 47 -19.17 -17.04 0.86
CA LYS A 47 -18.91 -17.86 2.05
C LYS A 47 -19.46 -19.27 1.85
N GLY A 48 -18.61 -20.19 1.40
CA GLY A 48 -18.97 -21.62 1.36
C GLY A 48 -19.07 -22.20 2.76
N GLN A 49 -20.24 -22.73 3.14
CA GLN A 49 -20.39 -23.53 4.37
C GLN A 49 -20.45 -25.02 4.03
N ARG A 50 -19.85 -25.88 4.87
CA ARG A 50 -19.99 -27.34 4.72
C ARG A 50 -21.43 -27.72 5.06
N LYS A 51 -22.17 -28.23 4.09
CA LYS A 51 -23.53 -28.75 4.31
C LYS A 51 -23.45 -30.23 4.66
N MET A 52 -23.97 -30.58 5.83
CA MET A 52 -24.17 -31.98 6.21
C MET A 52 -25.48 -32.48 5.56
N ALA A 53 -25.47 -33.69 5.03
CA ALA A 53 -26.68 -34.28 4.43
C ALA A 53 -27.76 -34.46 5.52
N PRO A 54 -29.02 -34.09 5.26
CA PRO A 54 -30.10 -34.32 6.19
C PRO A 54 -30.42 -35.83 6.26
N PHE A 55 -30.54 -36.38 7.46
CA PHE A 55 -31.08 -37.73 7.65
C PHE A 55 -32.58 -37.69 7.42
N VAL A 56 -33.07 -38.44 6.42
CA VAL A 56 -34.50 -38.45 6.05
C VAL A 56 -35.09 -39.86 6.17
N HIS A 57 -36.34 -39.93 6.64
CA HIS A 57 -37.09 -41.18 6.75
C HIS A 57 -37.50 -41.70 5.35
N PRO A 58 -37.40 -43.02 5.05
CA PRO A 58 -37.59 -43.56 3.69
C PRO A 58 -38.97 -43.32 3.05
N ARG A 59 -40.00 -43.04 3.86
CA ARG A 59 -41.39 -42.88 3.41
C ARG A 59 -41.85 -41.43 3.23
N LEU A 60 -40.99 -40.44 3.52
CA LEU A 60 -41.32 -39.01 3.45
C LEU A 60 -40.45 -38.33 2.38
N PRO A 61 -40.96 -37.29 1.67
CA PRO A 61 -40.17 -36.56 0.69
C PRO A 61 -38.97 -35.86 1.35
N GLY A 62 -37.84 -35.86 0.64
CA GLY A 62 -36.55 -35.31 1.07
C GLY A 62 -36.60 -33.82 1.45
N SER A 63 -35.69 -33.39 2.33
CA SER A 63 -35.49 -31.97 2.65
C SER A 63 -34.70 -31.27 1.54
N ILE A 64 -35.15 -30.08 1.12
CA ILE A 64 -34.49 -29.27 0.08
C ILE A 64 -33.35 -28.47 0.71
N SER A 65 -32.13 -28.64 0.19
CA SER A 65 -30.97 -27.83 0.57
C SER A 65 -30.97 -26.51 -0.20
N LEU A 66 -31.09 -25.38 0.51
CA LEU A 66 -31.06 -24.04 -0.09
C LEU A 66 -29.67 -23.70 -0.64
N ARG A 67 -29.59 -22.84 -1.65
CA ARG A 67 -28.31 -22.33 -2.20
C ARG A 67 -27.75 -21.23 -1.31
N ASP A 68 -26.43 -21.14 -1.22
CA ASP A 68 -25.78 -20.04 -0.52
C ASP A 68 -25.74 -18.82 -1.46
N GLY A 69 -26.08 -17.65 -0.92
CA GLY A 69 -25.95 -16.38 -1.63
C GLY A 69 -24.51 -15.86 -1.63
N TYR A 70 -24.27 -14.81 -2.40
CA TYR A 70 -23.04 -14.02 -2.35
C TYR A 70 -23.34 -12.65 -1.75
N ARG A 71 -22.32 -12.01 -1.17
CA ARG A 71 -22.38 -10.62 -0.74
C ARG A 71 -21.34 -9.82 -1.50
N THR A 72 -21.78 -8.70 -2.07
CA THR A 72 -20.90 -7.72 -2.72
C THR A 72 -20.76 -6.53 -1.79
N ASP A 73 -19.53 -6.18 -1.43
CA ASP A 73 -19.21 -4.96 -0.70
C ASP A 73 -18.37 -4.04 -1.59
N SER A 74 -18.81 -2.80 -1.78
CA SER A 74 -18.12 -1.80 -2.61
C SER A 74 -17.22 -0.91 -1.76
N TYR A 75 -15.94 -0.80 -2.14
CA TYR A 75 -14.95 0.05 -1.47
C TYR A 75 -14.45 1.17 -2.41
N ALA A 76 -14.44 2.41 -1.90
CA ALA A 76 -13.89 3.56 -2.60
C ALA A 76 -12.60 4.03 -1.89
N PRO A 77 -11.41 3.89 -2.51
CA PRO A 77 -10.16 4.34 -1.90
C PRO A 77 -10.10 5.88 -1.80
N PRO A 78 -9.41 6.43 -0.78
CA PRO A 78 -9.18 7.86 -0.66
C PRO A 78 -8.16 8.35 -1.70
N TYR A 79 -8.38 9.55 -2.24
CA TYR A 79 -7.48 10.19 -3.19
C TYR A 79 -6.39 11.00 -2.45
N ILE A 80 -5.12 10.76 -2.75
CA ILE A 80 -3.96 11.41 -2.11
C ILE A 80 -3.15 12.14 -3.18
N GLN A 81 -3.04 13.47 -3.07
CA GLN A 81 -2.25 14.29 -4.01
C GLN A 81 -1.41 15.32 -3.24
N PRO A 82 -0.19 14.95 -2.77
CA PRO A 82 0.67 15.89 -2.07
C PRO A 82 1.25 16.91 -3.05
N LYS A 83 1.18 18.19 -2.71
CA LYS A 83 1.85 19.27 -3.43
C LYS A 83 2.95 19.85 -2.54
N ARG A 84 4.10 20.15 -3.14
CA ARG A 84 5.19 20.89 -2.49
C ARG A 84 5.45 22.15 -3.29
N GLU A 85 5.34 23.30 -2.64
CA GLU A 85 5.74 24.57 -3.22
C GLU A 85 7.27 24.64 -3.26
N THR A 86 7.85 25.08 -4.37
CA THR A 86 9.30 25.23 -4.53
C THR A 86 9.60 26.68 -4.84
N THR A 87 10.28 27.37 -3.92
CA THR A 87 10.72 28.77 -4.07
C THR A 87 12.17 28.82 -4.52
N ALA A 88 12.58 29.84 -5.28
CA ALA A 88 13.95 29.98 -5.79
C ALA A 88 15.01 29.96 -4.66
N GLU A 89 14.70 30.52 -3.50
CA GLU A 89 15.58 30.54 -2.33
C GLU A 89 15.90 29.13 -1.78
N LEU A 90 14.98 28.17 -1.92
CA LEU A 90 15.20 26.78 -1.50
C LEU A 90 16.17 26.05 -2.43
N VAL A 91 16.22 26.45 -3.71
CA VAL A 91 17.12 25.89 -4.72
C VAL A 91 18.52 26.48 -4.61
N LEU A 92 18.61 27.76 -4.20
CA LEU A 92 19.88 28.48 -4.06
C LEU A 92 20.63 28.15 -2.75
N LYS A 93 20.00 27.39 -1.84
CA LYS A 93 20.64 26.96 -0.60
C LYS A 93 21.63 25.82 -0.88
N ARG A 94 22.89 26.01 -0.47
CA ARG A 94 23.98 25.03 -0.62
C ARG A 94 23.56 23.64 -0.17
N SER A 95 23.79 22.64 -1.01
CA SER A 95 23.52 21.23 -0.72
C SER A 95 24.70 20.56 -0.01
N ALA A 96 24.49 19.39 0.58
CA ALA A 96 25.59 18.63 1.19
C ALA A 96 26.55 18.15 0.09
N GLY A 97 27.85 18.39 0.23
CA GLY A 97 28.85 18.05 -0.80
C GLY A 97 29.15 19.14 -1.83
N ASP A 98 28.40 20.24 -1.87
CA ASP A 98 28.71 21.38 -2.75
C ASP A 98 30.00 22.09 -2.33
N ASN A 99 30.83 22.47 -3.31
CA ASN A 99 32.02 23.28 -3.10
C ASN A 99 31.61 24.75 -2.81
N PRO A 100 32.05 25.37 -1.70
CA PRO A 100 31.72 26.76 -1.40
C PRO A 100 32.54 27.78 -2.20
N PHE A 101 33.38 27.33 -3.13
CA PHE A 101 34.30 28.13 -3.93
C PHE A 101 34.24 27.74 -5.42
#